data_AF-A0A8S3ARW9-F1
#
_entry.id   AF-A0A8S3ARW9-F1
#
_cell.length_a   1.000
_cell.length_b   1.000
_cell.length_c   1.000
_cell.angle_alpha   90.00
_cell.angle_beta   90.00
_cell.angle_gamma   90.00
#
_symmetry.space_group_name_H-M   'P 1'
#
loop_
_entity.id
_entity.type
_entity.pdbx_description
1 polymer ?
#
loop_
_entity_poly.entity_id
_entity_poly.type
_entity_poly.pdbx_seq_one_letter_code
_entity_poly.pdbx_strand_id
1 'polypeptide(L)' 'QIQVVPWNVKDNVYVMQQGDTSNGDATFKDWSRTIFVSPLHGKMTAFSLATIMSNVFGTVSMAQINTDKYGYPT' A
#
# COMPACT_ATOMS: atom_id res chain seq x y z
N GLN A 1 15.66 -6.13 23.24
CA GLN A 1 16.49 -5.27 22.36
C GLN A 1 15.55 -4.39 21.55
N ILE A 2 15.71 -3.06 21.63
CA ILE A 2 14.89 -2.12 20.83
C ILE A 2 15.52 -2.04 19.44
N GLN A 3 14.71 -2.22 18.40
CA GLN A 3 15.15 -2.01 17.03
C GLN A 3 14.55 -0.72 16.51
N VAL A 4 15.40 0.25 16.18
CA VAL A 4 15.01 1.44 15.43
C VAL A 4 15.08 1.10 13.96
N VAL A 5 13.95 1.20 13.26
CA VAL A 5 13.88 0.97 11.81
C VAL A 5 13.70 2.34 11.14
N PRO A 6 14.67 2.79 10.32
CA PRO A 6 14.47 3.97 9.51
C PRO A 6 13.32 3.74 8.52
N TRP A 7 12.27 4.55 8.63
CA TRP A 7 11.14 4.52 7.70
C TRP A 7 11.42 5.42 6.49
N ASN A 8 11.23 4.89 5.29
CA ASN A 8 11.22 5.70 4.08
C ASN A 8 9.82 6.29 3.89
N VAL A 9 9.65 7.58 4.17
CA VAL A 9 8.36 8.28 4.04
C VAL A 9 7.75 8.22 2.64
N LYS A 10 8.54 7.89 1.61
CA LYS A 10 8.05 7.71 0.23
C LYS A 10 7.45 6.33 -0.03
N ASP A 11 7.57 5.40 0.91
CA ASP A 11 7.11 4.00 0.77
C ASP A 11 5.77 3.75 1.48
N ASN A 12 4.91 4.77 1.46
CA ASN A 12 3.56 4.68 2.00
C ASN A 12 2.54 4.24 0.94
N VAL A 13 2.86 4.33 -0.35
CA VAL A 13 1.97 3.94 -1.46
C VAL A 13 2.77 3.20 -2.53
N TYR A 14 2.21 2.10 -3.02
CA TYR A 14 2.73 1.38 -4.18
C TYR A 14 1.60 1.03 -5.15
N VAL A 15 1.80 1.31 -6.44
CA VAL A 15 0.84 1.01 -7.51
C VAL A 15 1.44 -0.10 -8.37
N MET A 16 0.78 -1.27 -8.41
CA MET A 16 1.21 -2.43 -9.21
C MET A 16 0.77 -2.27 -10.67
N GLN A 17 -0.50 -1.94 -10.87
CA GLN A 17 -1.10 -1.82 -12.19
C GLN A 17 -1.78 -0.46 -12.30
N GLN A 18 -1.33 0.35 -13.25
CA GLN A 18 -2.14 1.46 -13.73
C GLN A 18 -3.28 0.83 -14.52
N GLY A 19 -4.49 0.83 -13.94
CA GLY A 19 -5.69 0.46 -14.68
C GLY A 19 -5.78 1.28 -15.97
N ASP A 20 -6.41 0.71 -16.99
CA ASP A 20 -6.55 1.22 -18.36
C ASP A 20 -6.75 2.75 -18.39
N THR A 21 -5.66 3.49 -18.61
CA THR A 21 -5.61 4.96 -18.60
C THR A 21 -6.23 5.58 -19.85
N SER A 22 -6.86 4.76 -20.71
CA SER A 22 -7.53 5.17 -21.94
C SER A 22 -8.70 6.13 -21.72
N ASN A 23 -9.22 6.21 -20.49
CA ASN A 23 -10.32 7.12 -20.14
C ASN A 23 -9.88 8.32 -19.28
N GLY A 24 -8.61 8.70 -19.23
CA GLY A 24 -8.14 9.99 -18.67
C GLY A 24 -8.46 10.28 -17.19
N ASP A 25 -9.21 9.40 -16.52
CA ASP A 25 -9.67 9.51 -15.15
C ASP A 25 -8.81 8.53 -14.33
N ALA A 26 -7.57 8.94 -14.03
CA ALA A 26 -6.66 8.26 -13.12
C ALA A 26 -7.11 8.40 -11.65
N THR A 27 -8.40 8.27 -11.43
CA THR A 27 -9.16 8.63 -10.24
C THR A 27 -10.39 7.73 -10.31
N PHE A 28 -10.51 6.66 -9.53
CA PHE A 28 -10.86 6.74 -8.12
C PHE A 28 -10.59 5.37 -7.48
N LYS A 29 -10.12 5.41 -6.23
CA LYS A 29 -10.21 4.30 -5.28
C LYS A 29 -11.60 3.69 -5.36
N ASP A 30 -11.73 2.52 -5.98
CA ASP A 30 -12.93 1.71 -5.81
C ASP A 30 -12.95 1.22 -4.35
N TRP A 31 -13.57 2.02 -3.49
CA TRP A 31 -13.72 1.70 -2.08
C TRP A 31 -14.49 0.40 -1.87
N SER A 32 -15.34 -0.01 -2.83
CA SER A 32 -16.05 -1.28 -2.75
C SER A 32 -15.14 -2.50 -2.91
N ARG A 33 -13.95 -2.32 -3.50
CA ARG A 33 -12.91 -3.35 -3.67
C ARG A 33 -11.68 -3.10 -2.81
N THR A 34 -11.75 -2.16 -1.87
CA THR A 34 -10.65 -1.83 -0.96
C THR A 34 -10.85 -2.54 0.36
N ILE A 35 -9.80 -3.19 0.87
CA ILE A 35 -9.80 -3.83 2.19
C ILE A 35 -8.76 -3.19 3.10
N PHE A 36 -9.04 -3.20 4.40
CA PHE A 36 -8.09 -2.78 5.43
C PHE A 36 -7.46 -4.02 6.06
N VAL A 37 -6.13 -4.00 6.18
CA VAL A 37 -5.35 -5.12 6.72
C VAL A 37 -4.70 -4.69 8.03
N SER A 38 -4.89 -5.49 9.08
CA SER A 38 -4.25 -5.29 10.38
C SER A 38 -4.07 -6.64 11.10
N PRO A 39 -3.06 -6.79 11.98
CA PRO A 39 -1.91 -5.91 12.17
C PRO A 39 -0.85 -6.08 11.08
N LEU A 40 -0.07 -5.03 10.79
CA LEU A 40 1.10 -5.09 9.89
C LEU A 40 2.40 -5.05 10.70
N HIS A 41 3.42 -5.78 10.23
CA HIS A 41 4.74 -5.72 10.83
C HIS A 41 5.37 -4.33 10.59
N GLY A 42 6.04 -3.74 11.59
CA GLY A 42 6.64 -2.38 11.49
C GLY A 42 7.79 -2.22 10.48
N LYS A 43 8.06 -3.23 9.66
CA LYS A 43 9.02 -3.21 8.54
C LYS A 43 8.35 -3.47 7.19
N MET A 44 7.03 -3.66 7.17
CA MET A 44 6.26 -3.91 5.97
C MET A 44 6.25 -2.64 5.12
N THR A 45 6.61 -2.78 3.85
CA THR A 45 6.55 -1.71 2.85
C THR A 45 5.26 -1.81 2.02
N ALA A 46 4.83 -0.71 1.40
CA ALA A 46 3.66 -0.77 0.52
C ALA A 46 3.90 -1.73 -0.66
N PHE A 47 5.13 -1.77 -1.19
CA PHE A 47 5.55 -2.74 -2.21
C PHE A 47 5.35 -4.19 -1.75
N SER A 48 5.95 -4.55 -0.61
CA SER A 48 5.89 -5.93 -0.11
C SER A 48 4.47 -6.37 0.20
N LEU A 49 3.64 -5.48 0.74
CA LEU A 49 2.22 -5.73 0.98
C LEU A 49 1.48 -6.02 -0.34
N ALA A 50 1.65 -5.18 -1.36
CA ALA A 50 1.03 -5.39 -2.66
C ALA A 50 1.45 -6.73 -3.29
N THR A 51 2.75 -7.07 -3.23
CA THR A 51 3.27 -8.34 -3.76
C THR A 51 2.69 -9.56 -3.05
N ILE A 52 2.66 -9.54 -1.71
CA ILE A 52 2.10 -10.65 -0.94
C ILE A 52 0.61 -10.81 -1.24
N MET A 53 -0.14 -9.70 -1.21
CA MET A 53 -1.58 -9.73 -1.45
C MET A 53 -1.91 -10.21 -2.87
N SER A 54 -1.12 -9.77 -3.87
CA SER A 54 -1.26 -10.22 -5.26
C SER A 54 -1.01 -11.72 -5.40
N ASN A 55 0.01 -12.24 -4.73
CA ASN A 55 0.37 -13.66 -4.78
C ASN A 55 -0.65 -14.58 -4.10
N VAL A 56 -1.33 -14.11 -3.06
CA VAL A 56 -2.25 -14.93 -2.25
C VAL A 56 -3.70 -14.80 -2.72
N PHE A 57 -4.13 -13.59 -3.08
CA PHE A 57 -5.55 -13.28 -3.33
C PHE A 57 -5.83 -12.89 -4.79
N GLY A 58 -4.82 -12.88 -5.65
CA GLY A 58 -4.94 -12.44 -7.04
C GLY A 58 -4.75 -10.93 -7.19
N THR A 59 -4.97 -10.41 -8.40
CA THR A 59 -4.55 -9.06 -8.83
C THR A 59 -4.89 -7.95 -7.84
N VAL A 60 -3.85 -7.23 -7.41
CA VAL A 60 -3.94 -6.00 -6.60
C VAL A 60 -3.55 -4.80 -7.47
N SER A 61 -4.37 -3.75 -7.46
CA SER A 61 -4.06 -2.50 -8.18
C SER A 61 -3.02 -1.66 -7.44
N MET A 62 -3.18 -1.50 -6.14
CA MET A 62 -2.29 -0.72 -5.27
C MET A 62 -2.33 -1.20 -3.82
N ALA A 63 -1.31 -0.83 -3.05
CA ALA A 63 -1.31 -0.89 -1.60
C ALA A 63 -0.92 0.46 -1.00
N GLN A 64 -1.50 0.79 0.15
CA GLN A 64 -1.20 2.00 0.90
C GLN A 64 -1.06 1.65 2.38
N ILE A 65 0.03 2.10 2.99
CA ILE A 65 0.26 2.06 4.44
C ILE A 65 -0.35 3.32 5.04
N ASN A 66 -1.14 3.17 6.10
CA ASN A 66 -1.68 4.30 6.82
C ASN A 66 -0.56 5.01 7.56
N THR A 67 -0.48 6.33 7.42
CA THR A 67 0.56 7.15 8.04
C THR A 67 -0.04 8.35 8.75
N ASP A 68 0.65 8.86 9.77
CA ASP A 68 0.33 10.13 10.39
C ASP A 68 0.64 11.33 9.47
N LYS A 69 0.42 12.54 9.99
CA LYS A 69 0.69 13.80 9.29
C LYS A 69 2.17 14.05 8.96
N TYR A 70 3.08 13.28 9.55
CA TYR A 70 4.53 13.36 9.32
C TYR A 70 5.04 12.23 8.42
N GLY A 71 4.15 11.32 7.97
CA GLY A 71 4.50 10.22 7.08
C GLY A 71 5.02 8.97 7.79
N TYR A 72 4.83 8.85 9.12
CA TYR A 72 5.19 7.65 9.87
C TYR A 72 4.02 6.66 9.95
N PRO A 73 4.26 5.34 9.84
CA PRO A 73 3.20 4.33 9.93
C PRO A 73 2.42 4.40 11.25
N THR A 74 1.10 4.23 11.17
CA THR A 74 0.16 4.20 12.30
C THR A 74 -0.75 2.99 12.25
#